data_AF-A0A2G2D2J6-F1
#
_entry.id   AF-A0A2G2D2J6-F1
#
_cell.length_a   1.000
_cell.length_b   1.000
_cell.length_c   1.000
_cell.angle_alpha   90.00
_cell.angle_beta   90.00
_cell.angle_gamma   90.00
#
_symmetry.space_group_name_H-M   'P 1'
#
loop_
_entity.id
_entity.type
_entity.pdbx_description
1 polymer ?
#
loop_
_entity_poly.entity_id
_entity_poly.type
_entity_poly.pdbx_seq_one_letter_code
_entity_poly.pdbx_strand_id
1 'polypeptide(L)' 'MIVCQCNLLSQGEIEAAVEKLLTDDPWQLIVPSKVYHSMRIRGRCCGCFPDVVEIIGAVSERVRAGIPQD' A
#
# COMPACT_ATOMS: atom_id res chain seq x y z
N MET A 1 8.99 -2.13 9.12
CA MET A 1 8.15 -2.24 10.34
C MET A 1 6.90 -3.07 10.04
N ILE A 2 6.37 -3.86 10.97
CA ILE A 2 5.06 -4.55 10.79
C ILE A 2 3.93 -3.53 10.95
N VAL A 3 3.04 -3.46 9.96
CA VAL A 3 1.86 -2.58 9.93
C VAL A 3 0.59 -3.37 10.19
N CYS A 4 0.43 -4.54 9.57
CA CYS A 4 -0.73 -5.41 9.79
C CYS A 4 -0.36 -6.59 10.68
N GLN A 5 -0.73 -6.55 11.96
CA GLN A 5 -0.48 -7.67 12.88
C GLN A 5 -1.25 -8.95 12.49
N CYS A 6 -2.49 -8.82 12.00
CA CYS A 6 -3.34 -9.97 11.68
C CYS A 6 -2.88 -10.79 10.46
N ASN A 7 -2.22 -10.14 9.50
CA ASN A 7 -1.72 -10.75 8.27
C ASN A 7 -0.19 -10.76 8.20
N LEU A 8 0.49 -10.28 9.25
CA LEU A 8 1.94 -10.13 9.35
C LEU A 8 2.56 -9.36 8.17
N LEU A 9 1.90 -8.28 7.73
CA LEU A 9 2.40 -7.45 6.64
C LEU A 9 3.30 -6.32 7.17
N SER A 10 4.46 -6.21 6.55
CA SER A 10 5.38 -5.09 6.72
C SER A 10 4.98 -3.88 5.89
N GLN A 11 5.50 -2.71 6.27
CA GLN A 11 5.40 -1.48 5.52
C GLN A 11 5.94 -1.64 4.09
N GLY A 12 7.11 -2.26 3.91
CA GLY A 12 7.72 -2.44 2.59
C GLY A 12 6.88 -3.32 1.66
N GLU A 13 6.19 -4.35 2.18
CA GLU A 13 5.26 -5.15 1.37
C GLU A 13 4.04 -4.32 0.92
N ILE A 14 3.54 -3.44 1.79
CA ILE A 14 2.43 -2.55 1.48
C ILE A 14 2.86 -1.50 0.45
N GLU A 15 4.03 -0.88 0.64
CA GLU A 15 4.61 0.11 -0.29
C GLU A 15 4.81 -0.50 -1.68
N ALA A 16 5.45 -1.68 -1.77
CA ALA A 16 5.65 -2.39 -3.03
C ALA A 16 4.32 -2.73 -3.74
N ALA A 17 3.28 -3.09 -2.98
CA ALA A 17 1.96 -3.34 -3.54
C ALA A 17 1.29 -2.07 -4.08
N VAL A 18 1.47 -0.91 -3.42
CA VAL A 18 0.97 0.38 -3.91
C VAL A 18 1.74 0.83 -5.15
N GLU A 19 3.07 0.72 -5.16
CA GLU A 19 3.90 1.08 -6.31
C GLU A 19 3.56 0.26 -7.55
N LYS A 20 3.33 -1.04 -7.37
CA LYS A 20 2.87 -1.90 -8.47
C LYS A 20 1.52 -1.43 -9.02
N LEU A 21 0.57 -1.09 -8.14
CA LEU A 21 -0.74 -0.58 -8.55
C LEU A 21 -0.64 0.75 -9.32
N LEU A 22 0.27 1.64 -8.91
CA LEU A 22 0.52 2.92 -9.59
C LEU A 22 1.29 2.73 -10.91
N THR A 23 2.17 1.73 -10.99
CA THR A 23 2.87 1.38 -12.23
C THR A 23 1.88 0.82 -13.26
N ASP A 24 0.93 0.00 -12.81
CA ASP A 24 -0.11 -0.58 -13.66
C ASP A 24 -1.11 0.49 -14.13
N ASP A 25 -1.54 1.40 -13.25
CA ASP A 25 -2.38 2.56 -13.58
C ASP A 25 -2.14 3.74 -12.60
N PRO A 26 -1.42 4.81 -13.03
CA PRO A 26 -1.08 5.95 -12.18
C PRO A 26 -2.27 6.79 -11.69
N TRP A 27 -3.44 6.68 -12.34
CA TRP A 27 -4.62 7.50 -12.06
C TRP A 27 -5.68 6.76 -11.24
N GLN A 28 -5.42 5.50 -10.92
CA GLN A 28 -6.35 4.66 -10.22
C GLN A 28 -6.56 5.10 -8.76
N LEU A 29 -7.82 5.09 -8.31
CA LEU A 29 -8.11 5.23 -6.89
C LEU A 29 -7.61 3.97 -6.14
N ILE A 30 -6.59 4.16 -5.30
CA ILE A 30 -6.06 3.13 -4.42
C ILE A 30 -6.68 3.29 -3.03
N VAL A 31 -7.28 2.22 -2.54
CA VAL A 31 -7.84 2.11 -1.19
C VAL A 31 -7.21 0.91 -0.49
N PRO A 32 -7.18 0.85 0.85
CA PRO A 32 -6.55 -0.26 1.58
C PRO A 32 -7.03 -1.65 1.13
N SER A 33 -8.33 -1.82 0.87
CA SER A 33 -8.87 -3.10 0.39
C SER A 33 -8.27 -3.52 -0.96
N LYS A 34 -7.97 -2.57 -1.86
CA LYS A 34 -7.37 -2.84 -3.16
C LYS A 34 -5.91 -3.25 -3.05
N VAL A 35 -5.15 -2.63 -2.15
CA VAL A 35 -3.78 -3.03 -1.81
C VAL A 35 -3.77 -4.48 -1.30
N TYR A 36 -4.68 -4.84 -0.40
CA TYR A 36 -4.73 -6.19 0.15
C TYR A 36 -5.16 -7.21 -0.92
N HIS A 37 -6.14 -6.87 -1.75
CA HIS A 37 -6.58 -7.73 -2.85
C HIS A 37 -5.50 -7.93 -3.92
N SER A 38 -4.64 -6.94 -4.20
CA SER A 38 -3.54 -7.10 -5.16
C SER A 38 -2.52 -8.15 -4.68
N MET A 39 -2.36 -8.29 -3.36
CA MET A 39 -1.57 -9.33 -2.71
C MET A 39 -2.34 -10.66 -2.50
N ARG A 40 -3.59 -10.75 -2.95
CA ARG A 40 -4.50 -11.91 -2.74
C ARG A 40 -4.78 -12.20 -1.25
N ILE A 41 -4.75 -11.16 -0.42
CA ILE A 41 -5.02 -11.23 1.02
C ILE A 41 -6.34 -10.51 1.32
N ARG A 42 -7.11 -11.02 2.29
CA ARG A 42 -8.25 -10.28 2.85
C ARG A 42 -7.82 -9.53 4.13
N GLY A 43 -8.34 -8.33 4.32
CA GLY A 43 -8.26 -7.65 5.62
C GLY A 43 -8.99 -8.47 6.68
N ARG A 44 -8.36 -8.72 7.83
CA ARG A 44 -8.94 -9.52 8.93
C ARG A 44 -9.70 -8.65 9.94
N CYS A 45 -9.01 -7.71 10.58
CA CYS A 45 -9.61 -6.75 11.52
C CYS A 45 -9.70 -5.32 10.96
N CYS A 46 -8.95 -5.03 9.89
CA CYS A 46 -8.84 -3.72 9.24
C CYS A 46 -8.37 -2.56 10.12
N GLY A 47 -7.87 -2.81 11.35
CA GLY A 47 -7.40 -1.78 12.26
C GLY A 47 -6.17 -1.00 11.79
N CYS A 48 -5.36 -1.59 10.89
CA CYS A 48 -4.19 -0.95 10.27
C CYS A 48 -4.53 -0.12 9.03
N PHE A 49 -5.81 -0.05 8.60
CA PHE A 49 -6.18 0.67 7.39
C PHE A 49 -5.85 2.18 7.42
N PRO A 50 -5.96 2.90 8.55
CA PRO A 50 -5.50 4.28 8.64
C PRO A 50 -4.02 4.43 8.27
N ASP A 51 -3.14 3.59 8.82
CA ASP A 51 -1.71 3.60 8.48
C ASP A 51 -1.47 3.25 7.01
N VAL A 52 -2.26 2.32 6.45
CA VAL A 52 -2.19 1.97 5.02
C VAL A 52 -2.61 3.16 4.14
N VAL A 53 -3.57 3.99 4.56
CA VAL A 53 -3.94 5.22 3.83
C VAL A 53 -2.78 6.22 3.81
N GLU A 54 -2.11 6.41 4.94
CA GLU A 54 -0.91 7.27 5.00
C GLU A 54 0.21 6.75 4.08
N ILE A 55 0.44 5.44 4.08
CA ILE A 55 1.41 4.80 3.17
C ILE A 55 1.01 5.03 1.70
N ILE A 56 -0.27 4.88 1.35
CA ILE A 56 -0.76 5.15 -0.01
C ILE A 56 -0.45 6.59 -0.41
N GLY A 57 -0.70 7.57 0.47
CA GLY A 57 -0.40 8.98 0.22
C GLY A 57 1.10 9.21 -0.03
N ALA A 58 1.94 8.76 0.90
CA ALA A 58 3.39 8.94 0.82
C ALA A 58 4.01 8.28 -0.42
N VAL A 59 3.59 7.06 -0.77
CA VAL A 59 4.03 6.36 -1.99
C VAL A 59 3.57 7.11 -3.24
N SER A 60 2.32 7.56 -3.28
CA SER A 60 1.77 8.27 -4.44
C SER A 60 2.51 9.59 -4.71
N GLU A 61 2.86 10.33 -3.66
CA GLU A 61 3.67 11.55 -3.77
C GLU A 61 5.08 11.24 -4.27
N ARG A 62 5.73 10.22 -3.69
CA ARG A 62 7.07 9.78 -4.09
C ARG A 62 7.13 9.38 -5.57
N VAL A 63 6.20 8.54 -6.01
CA VAL A 63 6.10 8.08 -7.41
C VAL A 63 5.87 9.26 -8.35
N ARG A 64 4.97 10.19 -7.99
CA ARG A 64 4.69 11.39 -8.79
C ARG A 64 5.90 12.33 -8.89
N ALA A 65 6.69 12.42 -7.83
CA ALA A 65 7.92 13.20 -7.79
C ALA A 65 9.10 12.53 -8.53
N GLY A 66 8.95 11.26 -8.95
CA GLY A 66 10.02 10.49 -9.60
C GLY A 66 11.15 10.10 -8.65
N ILE A 67 10.86 9.98 -7.35
CA ILE A 67 11.86 9.65 -6.32
C ILE A 67 11.98 8.11 -6.21
N PRO A 68 13.18 7.53 -6.32
CA PRO A 68 13.37 6.08 -6.14
C PRO A 68 13.02 5.59 -4.74
N GLN A 69 12.67 4.30 -4.60
CA GLN A 69 12.77 3.61 -3.32
C GLN A 69 14.23 3.20 -3.10
N ASP A 70 14.78 3.61 -1.97
CA ASP A 70 16.15 3.28 -1.53
C ASP A 70 16.25 1.86 -0.93
#